data_AF-A0A4P5XNJ7-F1
#
_entry.id   AF-A0A4P5XNJ7-F1
#
_cell.length_a   1.000
_cell.length_b   1.000
_cell.length_c   1.000
_cell.angle_alpha   90.00
_cell.angle_beta   90.00
_cell.angle_gamma   90.00
#
_symmetry.space_group_name_H-M   'P 1'
#
loop_
_entity.id
_entity.type
_entity.pdbx_description
1 polymer ?
#
loop_
_entity_poly.entity_id
_entity_poly.type
_entity_poly.pdbx_seq_one_letter_code
_entity_poly.pdbx_strand_id
1 'polypeptide(L)'
;MGEKLNGLTASQVDRFETGKVLYSRPIAIEEGLGPILNKSNCGSCHSNPLGGWGAISVTRFGIENKGAFELYPGETQSLAQALSNSSFCAELVPADATIVRTRLTNSSMAFGLVEAIPDVQIAANEDPLDINGDGVSGRVHWVTPLEAAPGSPLRAGRFGWKAQIATVLSFSSDASRNEMGLTNRFSPAENAPNGDNARLNICDTVADPEDVVDANGVGFIDRVTDFQRYLAPPPQTPKSGMDGELLFDQVGCAKCHVSQFTTSTASSLENSIRSKTIRPYCDFLLHDMGLLADGISDGNAGEAEMRTPTLWGVRRRDPMLHNGSAAGGSFTARVTAAIAAHGPFGEGANSAAAFAALSAVEKTKLVKFLDSLGRAEFDFDGDSIVDILDFFALQTCIAQGQTNPNNDCAIADIDQNGVVNSIDVDLFIQAFNGEIFDCNNNGFADLRDIALGVSQDGNNDGIPDECGNESGSCQADPSGDRLVNGVDLAIILSGWAGKGLSDLDNSGVTDGIDLAIVLSGWGACP
;
A
#
# COMPACT_ATOMS: atom_id res chain seq x y z
N MET A 1 -3.51 5.24 -3.58
CA MET A 1 -2.25 4.50 -3.31
C MET A 1 -1.88 3.68 -4.55
N GLY A 2 -0.61 3.30 -4.73
CA GLY A 2 -0.20 2.48 -5.89
C GLY A 2 0.05 3.28 -7.17
N GLU A 3 0.15 4.60 -7.03
CA GLU A 3 0.43 5.54 -8.11
C GLU A 3 1.94 5.62 -8.41
N LYS A 4 2.28 6.14 -9.59
CA LYS A 4 3.66 6.49 -9.95
C LYS A 4 4.12 7.75 -9.22
N LEU A 5 5.43 7.89 -9.04
CA LEU A 5 6.04 9.13 -8.53
C LEU A 5 5.70 10.34 -9.43
N ASN A 6 5.57 11.50 -8.79
CA ASN A 6 5.44 12.77 -9.51
C ASN A 6 6.75 13.17 -10.20
N GLY A 7 6.64 13.81 -11.37
CA GLY A 7 7.78 14.37 -12.10
C GLY A 7 8.63 13.34 -12.88
N LEU A 8 8.08 12.17 -13.18
CA LEU A 8 8.69 11.22 -14.10
C LEU A 8 8.67 11.76 -15.54
N THR A 9 9.74 11.50 -16.30
CA THR A 9 9.77 11.76 -17.74
C THR A 9 8.85 10.78 -18.48
N ALA A 10 8.45 11.09 -19.71
CA ALA A 10 7.63 10.19 -20.52
C ALA A 10 8.22 8.77 -20.65
N SER A 11 9.55 8.68 -20.82
CA SER A 11 10.24 7.38 -20.86
C SER A 11 10.22 6.65 -19.52
N GLN A 12 10.27 7.35 -18.39
CA GLN A 12 10.14 6.72 -17.07
C GLN A 12 8.71 6.24 -16.81
N VAL A 13 7.69 6.99 -17.25
CA VAL A 13 6.29 6.55 -17.20
C VAL A 13 6.10 5.28 -18.02
N ASP A 14 6.63 5.22 -19.24
CA ASP A 14 6.54 4.03 -20.09
C ASP A 14 7.17 2.78 -19.44
N ARG A 15 8.34 2.95 -18.79
CA ARG A 15 8.99 1.86 -18.04
C ARG A 15 8.18 1.42 -16.82
N PHE A 16 7.60 2.37 -16.08
CA PHE A 16 6.71 2.07 -14.95
C PHE A 16 5.49 1.26 -15.39
N GLU A 17 4.79 1.68 -16.45
CA GLU A 17 3.59 0.99 -16.93
C GLU A 17 3.92 -0.39 -17.51
N THR A 18 5.03 -0.50 -18.28
CA THR A 18 5.52 -1.80 -18.77
C THR A 18 5.85 -2.75 -17.62
N GLY A 19 6.56 -2.25 -16.61
CA GLY A 19 6.87 -3.00 -15.40
C GLY A 19 5.64 -3.43 -14.64
N LYS A 20 4.64 -2.55 -14.49
CA LYS A 20 3.36 -2.81 -13.81
C LYS A 20 2.59 -3.96 -14.44
N VAL A 21 2.54 -4.01 -15.78
CA VAL A 21 1.92 -5.11 -16.53
C VAL A 21 2.62 -6.42 -16.22
N LEU A 22 3.95 -6.46 -16.30
CA LEU A 22 4.73 -7.68 -16.03
C LEU A 22 4.67 -8.11 -14.56
N TYR A 23 4.64 -7.16 -13.63
CA TYR A 23 4.51 -7.41 -12.20
C TYR A 23 3.24 -8.20 -11.86
N SER A 24 2.19 -8.02 -12.66
CA SER A 24 0.88 -8.67 -12.48
C SER A 24 0.66 -9.87 -13.40
N ARG A 25 1.52 -10.07 -14.41
CA ARG A 25 1.34 -11.11 -15.42
C ARG A 25 1.79 -12.46 -14.87
N PRO A 26 0.89 -13.46 -14.73
CA PRO A 26 1.30 -14.83 -14.45
C PRO A 26 2.29 -15.32 -15.52
N ILE A 27 3.43 -15.82 -15.08
CA ILE A 27 4.37 -16.56 -15.94
C ILE A 27 3.87 -18.01 -16.04
N ALA A 28 3.88 -18.59 -17.23
CA ALA A 28 3.48 -19.97 -17.46
C ALA A 28 4.64 -20.95 -17.25
N ILE A 29 4.35 -22.24 -17.09
CA ILE A 29 5.37 -23.29 -16.89
C ILE A 29 6.31 -23.36 -18.10
N GLU A 30 5.76 -23.27 -19.30
CA GLU A 30 6.50 -23.25 -20.56
C GLU A 30 7.36 -22.00 -20.77
N GLU A 31 7.09 -20.93 -20.02
CA GLU A 31 7.94 -19.73 -19.95
C GLU A 31 9.01 -19.84 -18.87
N GLY A 32 9.07 -21.00 -18.17
CA GLY A 32 10.09 -21.30 -17.17
C GLY A 32 9.69 -21.01 -15.73
N LEU A 33 8.40 -20.99 -15.43
CA LEU A 33 7.93 -20.96 -14.04
C LEU A 33 8.22 -22.30 -13.33
N GLY A 34 8.84 -22.26 -12.15
CA GLY A 34 9.01 -23.41 -11.26
C GLY A 34 10.41 -24.04 -11.33
N PRO A 35 10.61 -25.28 -10.84
CA PRO A 35 9.63 -26.32 -10.59
C PRO A 35 8.89 -26.21 -9.25
N ILE A 36 9.39 -25.37 -8.34
CA ILE A 36 8.78 -25.02 -7.07
C ILE A 36 8.66 -23.51 -6.97
N LEU A 37 7.55 -23.03 -6.39
CA LEU A 37 7.25 -21.61 -6.30
C LEU A 37 6.23 -21.31 -5.20
N ASN A 38 6.07 -20.04 -4.86
CA ASN A 38 4.98 -19.55 -4.03
C ASN A 38 3.83 -18.96 -4.87
N LYS A 39 4.14 -18.17 -5.90
CA LYS A 39 3.17 -17.58 -6.84
C LYS A 39 3.80 -17.36 -8.22
N SER A 40 2.97 -17.26 -9.26
CA SER A 40 3.41 -17.09 -10.65
C SER A 40 3.63 -15.65 -11.09
N ASN A 41 3.39 -14.68 -10.21
CA ASN A 41 3.64 -13.26 -10.44
C ASN A 41 3.76 -12.52 -9.09
N CYS A 42 4.39 -11.35 -9.12
CA CYS A 42 4.63 -10.53 -7.94
C CYS A 42 3.31 -9.98 -7.36
N GLY A 43 2.40 -9.53 -8.22
CA GLY A 43 1.13 -8.88 -7.85
C GLY A 43 0.16 -9.75 -7.06
N SER A 44 0.31 -11.08 -7.13
CA SER A 44 -0.47 -12.02 -6.32
C SER A 44 -0.16 -11.89 -4.83
N CYS A 45 1.10 -11.67 -4.47
CA CYS A 45 1.53 -11.44 -3.10
C CYS A 45 1.42 -9.96 -2.73
N HIS A 46 1.82 -9.06 -3.62
CA HIS A 46 1.89 -7.61 -3.36
C HIS A 46 0.65 -6.89 -3.93
N SER A 47 -0.52 -7.11 -3.32
CA SER A 47 -1.82 -6.80 -3.94
C SER A 47 -2.58 -5.62 -3.33
N ASN A 48 -2.18 -5.10 -2.16
CA ASN A 48 -2.92 -4.04 -1.45
C ASN A 48 -2.13 -2.73 -1.31
N PRO A 49 -2.25 -1.77 -2.27
CA PRO A 49 -2.64 -1.99 -3.67
C PRO A 49 -1.54 -2.76 -4.42
N LEU A 50 -1.56 -2.81 -5.76
CA LEU A 50 -0.47 -3.44 -6.52
C LEU A 50 0.91 -2.86 -6.14
N GLY A 51 1.86 -3.73 -5.77
CA GLY A 51 3.18 -3.37 -5.20
C GLY A 51 3.13 -3.01 -3.70
N GLY A 52 1.96 -3.11 -3.08
CA GLY A 52 1.72 -2.91 -1.66
C GLY A 52 1.98 -4.15 -0.81
N TRP A 53 1.44 -4.16 0.41
CA TRP A 53 1.51 -5.34 1.28
C TRP A 53 0.53 -6.42 0.79
N GLY A 54 0.69 -7.64 1.32
CA GLY A 54 -0.19 -8.77 1.04
C GLY A 54 -0.68 -9.45 2.29
N ALA A 55 -1.84 -10.10 2.20
CA ALA A 55 -2.28 -11.07 3.20
C ALA A 55 -1.69 -12.47 2.96
N ILE A 56 -0.97 -12.66 1.84
CA ILE A 56 -0.25 -13.90 1.57
C ILE A 56 0.98 -13.97 2.47
N SER A 57 1.22 -15.16 2.99
CA SER A 57 2.38 -15.46 3.81
C SER A 57 3.16 -16.61 3.23
N VAL A 58 4.47 -16.59 3.46
CA VAL A 58 5.38 -17.68 3.11
C VAL A 58 5.79 -18.45 4.35
N THR A 59 6.06 -19.74 4.17
CA THR A 59 6.58 -20.60 5.24
C THR A 59 8.10 -20.57 5.23
N ARG A 60 8.69 -20.41 6.41
CA ARG A 60 10.12 -20.55 6.66
C ARG A 60 10.35 -21.76 7.57
N PHE A 61 11.39 -22.54 7.33
CA PHE A 61 11.72 -23.70 8.16
C PHE A 61 13.22 -23.93 8.34
N GLY A 62 13.56 -24.76 9.32
CA GLY A 62 14.91 -25.19 9.65
C GLY A 62 14.92 -26.12 10.86
N ILE A 63 16.10 -26.33 11.43
CA ILE A 63 16.28 -27.11 12.67
C ILE A 63 16.93 -26.25 13.75
N GLU A 64 16.59 -26.57 14.99
CA GLU A 64 17.27 -26.08 16.17
C GLU A 64 18.33 -27.12 16.55
N ASN A 65 19.60 -26.73 16.45
CA ASN A 65 20.72 -27.55 16.84
C ASN A 65 21.43 -26.87 18.00
N LYS A 66 21.37 -27.49 19.20
CA LYS A 66 21.99 -26.97 20.43
C LYS A 66 21.59 -25.52 20.76
N GLY A 67 20.34 -25.16 20.49
CA GLY A 67 19.78 -23.84 20.77
C GLY A 67 20.16 -22.75 19.76
N ALA A 68 20.58 -23.14 18.55
CA ALA A 68 20.79 -22.24 17.43
C ALA A 68 20.04 -22.74 16.19
N PHE A 69 19.55 -21.82 15.37
CA PHE A 69 18.99 -22.09 14.06
C PHE A 69 20.07 -22.59 13.10
N GLU A 70 19.77 -23.69 12.42
CA GLU A 70 20.50 -24.14 11.25
C GLU A 70 19.51 -24.38 10.11
N LEU A 71 19.95 -24.11 8.88
CA LEU A 71 19.22 -24.55 7.69
C LEU A 71 18.98 -26.06 7.77
N TYR A 72 17.81 -26.50 7.31
CA TYR A 72 17.51 -27.93 7.29
C TYR A 72 18.55 -28.65 6.40
N PRO A 73 19.08 -29.83 6.79
CA PRO A 73 20.14 -30.49 6.03
C PRO A 73 19.78 -30.71 4.55
N GLY A 74 20.60 -30.17 3.65
CA GLY A 74 20.39 -30.24 2.19
C GLY A 74 19.76 -28.98 1.60
N GLU A 75 19.09 -28.16 2.41
CA GLU A 75 18.52 -26.88 1.96
C GLU A 75 19.57 -25.78 1.85
N THR A 76 19.39 -24.91 0.86
CA THR A 76 20.21 -23.70 0.68
C THR A 76 19.60 -22.46 1.34
N GLN A 77 18.34 -22.55 1.76
CA GLN A 77 17.57 -21.44 2.34
C GLN A 77 16.50 -21.95 3.28
N SER A 78 15.90 -21.04 4.05
CA SER A 78 14.79 -21.37 4.95
C SER A 78 13.42 -21.31 4.28
N LEU A 79 13.29 -20.76 3.08
CA LEU A 79 12.00 -20.59 2.41
C LEU A 79 11.47 -21.91 1.86
N ALA A 80 10.25 -22.28 2.24
CA ALA A 80 9.49 -23.32 1.57
C ALA A 80 8.59 -22.72 0.48
N GLN A 81 8.60 -23.35 -0.69
CA GLN A 81 7.73 -23.03 -1.80
C GLN A 81 6.41 -23.81 -1.69
N ALA A 82 5.28 -23.10 -1.67
CA ALA A 82 3.97 -23.69 -1.41
C ALA A 82 3.35 -24.44 -2.60
N LEU A 83 3.85 -24.22 -3.81
CA LEU A 83 3.34 -24.77 -5.07
C LEU A 83 4.47 -25.43 -5.86
N SER A 84 4.08 -26.24 -6.84
CA SER A 84 5.00 -26.91 -7.75
C SER A 84 4.33 -27.29 -9.07
N ASN A 85 5.11 -27.43 -10.13
CA ASN A 85 4.60 -27.82 -11.46
C ASN A 85 4.03 -29.25 -11.50
N SER A 86 4.49 -30.12 -10.60
CA SER A 86 3.91 -31.45 -10.39
C SER A 86 4.05 -31.88 -8.94
N SER A 87 3.18 -32.78 -8.47
CA SER A 87 3.28 -33.34 -7.12
C SER A 87 4.60 -34.07 -6.87
N PHE A 88 5.22 -34.63 -7.92
CA PHE A 88 6.55 -35.22 -7.82
C PHE A 88 7.62 -34.18 -7.50
N CYS A 89 7.42 -32.88 -7.79
CA CYS A 89 8.40 -31.82 -7.57
C CYS A 89 8.11 -30.97 -6.33
N ALA A 90 7.04 -31.26 -5.59
CA ALA A 90 6.63 -30.45 -4.45
C ALA A 90 7.72 -30.34 -3.37
N GLU A 91 7.98 -29.11 -2.95
CA GLU A 91 8.73 -28.80 -1.73
C GLU A 91 7.89 -29.22 -0.51
N LEU A 92 8.51 -29.91 0.44
CA LEU A 92 7.85 -30.41 1.63
C LEU A 92 8.60 -29.97 2.88
N VAL A 93 7.91 -29.32 3.82
CA VAL A 93 8.49 -29.07 5.15
C VAL A 93 8.67 -30.41 5.87
N PRO A 94 9.89 -30.82 6.21
CA PRO A 94 10.14 -32.11 6.87
C PRO A 94 9.42 -32.20 8.22
N ALA A 95 8.92 -33.39 8.56
CA ALA A 95 8.14 -33.60 9.78
C ALA A 95 8.95 -33.43 11.07
N ASP A 96 10.28 -33.53 10.97
CA ASP A 96 11.26 -33.32 12.04
C ASP A 96 11.91 -31.93 12.01
N ALA A 97 11.49 -31.02 11.11
CA ALA A 97 11.85 -29.61 11.20
C ALA A 97 11.33 -29.04 12.54
N THR A 98 12.23 -28.51 13.36
CA THR A 98 11.88 -28.02 14.70
C THR A 98 11.54 -26.53 14.71
N ILE A 99 11.93 -25.80 13.67
CA ILE A 99 11.60 -24.39 13.47
C ILE A 99 10.76 -24.29 12.21
N VAL A 100 9.50 -23.88 12.37
CA VAL A 100 8.58 -23.56 11.27
C VAL A 100 7.88 -22.24 11.61
N ARG A 101 7.97 -21.27 10.71
CA ARG A 101 7.50 -19.90 10.90
C ARG A 101 6.83 -19.37 9.65
N THR A 102 6.07 -18.31 9.83
CA THR A 102 5.37 -17.64 8.76
C THR A 102 5.84 -16.19 8.67
N ARG A 103 6.08 -15.72 7.44
CA ARG A 103 6.38 -14.31 7.15
C ARG A 103 5.36 -13.76 6.15
N LEU A 104 4.71 -12.65 6.47
CA LEU A 104 3.79 -11.95 5.58
C LEU A 104 4.53 -11.20 4.47
N THR A 105 3.86 -11.02 3.34
CA THR A 105 4.36 -10.19 2.25
C THR A 105 4.47 -8.72 2.69
N ASN A 106 5.68 -8.17 2.63
CA ASN A 106 5.95 -6.75 2.87
C ASN A 106 5.52 -5.88 1.67
N SER A 107 5.43 -4.56 1.85
CA SER A 107 5.19 -3.65 0.73
C SER A 107 6.46 -3.38 -0.08
N SER A 108 6.33 -3.30 -1.41
CA SER A 108 7.36 -2.79 -2.33
C SER A 108 7.15 -1.32 -2.75
N MET A 109 6.25 -0.58 -2.08
CA MET A 109 5.99 0.82 -2.38
C MET A 109 7.18 1.70 -1.98
N ALA A 110 7.47 2.71 -2.79
CA ALA A 110 8.58 3.65 -2.61
C ALA A 110 9.98 3.01 -2.53
N PHE A 111 10.16 1.80 -3.05
CA PHE A 111 11.44 1.10 -3.03
C PHE A 111 12.57 1.91 -3.69
N GLY A 112 12.30 2.65 -4.77
CA GLY A 112 13.29 3.54 -5.38
C GLY A 112 13.72 4.70 -4.47
N LEU A 113 12.80 5.27 -3.69
CA LEU A 113 13.11 6.31 -2.70
C LEU A 113 13.92 5.74 -1.53
N VAL A 114 13.59 4.53 -1.08
CA VAL A 114 14.28 3.83 0.01
C VAL A 114 15.71 3.44 -0.39
N GLU A 115 15.90 2.86 -1.58
CA GLU A 115 17.23 2.55 -2.13
C GLU A 115 18.11 3.81 -2.26
N ALA A 116 17.48 4.95 -2.59
CA ALA A 116 18.17 6.22 -2.76
C ALA A 116 18.64 6.86 -1.44
N ILE A 117 18.26 6.35 -0.26
CA ILE A 117 18.81 6.80 1.03
C ILE A 117 20.31 6.45 1.08
N PRO A 118 21.22 7.39 1.34
CA PRO A 118 22.64 7.07 1.53
C PRO A 118 22.86 6.07 2.66
N ASP A 119 23.72 5.06 2.46
CA ASP A 119 24.01 4.03 3.49
C ASP A 119 24.46 4.67 4.83
N VAL A 120 25.21 5.78 4.76
CA VAL A 120 25.69 6.52 5.93
C VAL A 120 24.57 7.16 6.75
N GLN A 121 23.41 7.47 6.16
CA GLN A 121 22.28 7.99 6.93
C GLN A 121 21.59 6.89 7.72
N ILE A 122 21.51 5.67 7.16
CA ILE A 122 21.01 4.49 7.89
C ILE A 122 21.97 4.15 9.03
N ALA A 123 23.27 4.07 8.72
CA ALA A 123 24.31 3.76 9.70
C ALA A 123 24.44 4.80 10.83
N ALA A 124 24.01 6.04 10.60
CA ALA A 124 24.02 7.09 11.62
C ALA A 124 23.02 6.83 12.77
N ASN A 125 22.06 5.92 12.59
CA ASN A 125 21.10 5.52 13.63
C ASN A 125 21.57 4.29 14.43
N GLU A 126 22.72 3.70 14.11
CA GLU A 126 23.22 2.51 14.82
C GLU A 126 23.61 2.84 16.27
N ASP A 127 23.15 2.00 17.20
CA ASP A 127 23.64 1.97 18.59
C ASP A 127 23.79 0.53 19.09
N PRO A 128 24.62 -0.32 18.45
CA PRO A 128 24.71 -1.75 18.75
C PRO A 128 25.17 -2.08 20.18
N LEU A 129 25.67 -1.10 20.93
CA LEU A 129 26.15 -1.26 22.29
C LEU A 129 25.25 -0.57 23.32
N ASP A 130 24.09 -0.03 22.90
CA ASP A 130 23.17 0.74 23.74
C ASP A 130 23.94 1.79 24.58
N ILE A 131 24.80 2.58 23.91
CA ILE A 131 25.70 3.54 24.54
C ILE A 131 24.90 4.60 25.30
N ASN A 132 23.70 4.94 24.80
CA ASN A 132 22.82 5.91 25.42
C ASN A 132 21.98 5.32 26.58
N GLY A 133 21.99 4.00 26.78
CA GLY A 133 21.31 3.29 27.86
C GLY A 133 19.78 3.35 27.78
N ASP A 134 19.24 3.50 26.57
CA ASP A 134 17.83 3.67 26.32
C ASP A 134 17.09 2.34 26.04
N GLY A 135 17.85 1.24 25.98
CA GLY A 135 17.39 -0.13 25.80
C GLY A 135 17.20 -0.56 24.34
N VAL A 136 17.63 0.25 23.37
CA VAL A 136 17.59 -0.04 21.94
C VAL A 136 19.02 -0.22 21.44
N SER A 137 19.27 -1.34 20.73
CA SER A 137 20.59 -1.76 20.27
C SER A 137 20.66 -1.96 18.75
N GLY A 138 19.93 -1.13 18.00
CA GLY A 138 19.78 -1.25 16.56
C GLY A 138 21.10 -1.25 15.80
N ARG A 139 21.20 -2.11 14.78
CA ARG A 139 22.39 -2.20 13.91
C ARG A 139 22.06 -2.45 12.45
N VAL A 140 22.95 -2.06 11.55
CA VAL A 140 22.83 -2.30 10.11
C VAL A 140 23.12 -3.76 9.80
N HIS A 141 22.30 -4.35 8.92
CA HIS A 141 22.68 -5.55 8.20
C HIS A 141 23.45 -5.17 6.93
N TRP A 142 24.77 -5.27 6.95
CA TRP A 142 25.60 -4.98 5.78
C TRP A 142 25.60 -6.17 4.82
N VAL A 143 25.11 -5.97 3.59
CA VAL A 143 24.93 -7.04 2.60
C VAL A 143 25.54 -6.67 1.25
N THR A 144 25.85 -7.70 0.45
CA THR A 144 26.34 -7.55 -0.92
C THR A 144 25.15 -7.55 -1.88
N PRO A 145 24.92 -6.48 -2.67
CA PRO A 145 23.94 -6.54 -3.77
C PRO A 145 24.30 -7.64 -4.76
N LEU A 146 23.30 -8.36 -5.27
CA LEU A 146 23.49 -9.47 -6.22
C LEU A 146 24.14 -9.01 -7.53
N GLU A 147 23.87 -7.78 -7.96
CA GLU A 147 24.47 -7.18 -9.14
C GLU A 147 25.89 -6.62 -8.92
N ALA A 148 26.40 -6.65 -7.69
CA ALA A 148 27.70 -6.07 -7.37
C ALA A 148 28.87 -6.96 -7.85
N ALA A 149 29.90 -6.33 -8.40
CA ALA A 149 31.12 -7.04 -8.76
C ALA A 149 31.84 -7.58 -7.51
N PRO A 150 32.57 -8.72 -7.59
CA PRO A 150 33.35 -9.23 -6.47
C PRO A 150 34.28 -8.17 -5.86
N GLY A 151 34.23 -8.03 -4.53
CA GLY A 151 35.01 -7.03 -3.79
C GLY A 151 34.40 -5.62 -3.73
N SER A 152 33.19 -5.42 -4.26
CA SER A 152 32.44 -4.17 -4.06
C SER A 152 32.16 -3.92 -2.57
N PRO A 153 32.07 -2.65 -2.13
CA PRO A 153 31.66 -2.33 -0.76
C PRO A 153 30.28 -2.92 -0.43
N LEU A 154 30.12 -3.34 0.82
CA LEU A 154 28.81 -3.72 1.35
C LEU A 154 27.87 -2.50 1.37
N ARG A 155 26.59 -2.78 1.24
CA ARG A 155 25.51 -1.79 1.28
C ARG A 155 24.63 -2.05 2.50
N ALA A 156 24.01 -1.00 3.03
CA ALA A 156 23.05 -1.16 4.11
C ALA A 156 21.83 -1.93 3.58
N GLY A 157 21.45 -3.00 4.29
CA GLY A 157 20.24 -3.74 4.06
C GLY A 157 18.99 -2.89 4.27
N ARG A 158 18.00 -3.01 3.39
CA ARG A 158 16.79 -2.17 3.40
C ARG A 158 15.49 -2.96 3.20
N PHE A 159 15.57 -4.06 2.47
CA PHE A 159 14.42 -4.85 2.04
C PHE A 159 14.44 -6.25 2.66
N GLY A 160 13.25 -6.86 2.73
CA GLY A 160 13.02 -8.10 3.47
C GLY A 160 12.79 -7.89 4.97
N TRP A 161 12.46 -8.97 5.68
CA TRP A 161 12.19 -8.94 7.12
C TRP A 161 13.44 -8.87 7.99
N LYS A 162 14.59 -9.27 7.47
CA LYS A 162 15.89 -9.18 8.17
C LYS A 162 16.88 -8.29 7.43
N ALA A 163 16.39 -7.33 6.63
CA ALA A 163 17.21 -6.40 5.86
C ALA A 163 18.24 -7.11 4.94
N GLN A 164 17.94 -8.32 4.47
CA GLN A 164 18.93 -9.14 3.77
C GLN A 164 19.19 -8.69 2.31
N ILE A 165 18.44 -7.69 1.81
CA ILE A 165 18.58 -7.14 0.46
C ILE A 165 18.76 -5.60 0.51
N ALA A 166 19.69 -5.06 -0.29
CA ALA A 166 20.03 -3.63 -0.28
C ALA A 166 19.54 -2.81 -1.50
N THR A 167 19.27 -3.44 -2.65
CA THR A 167 18.84 -2.76 -3.89
C THR A 167 17.56 -3.37 -4.42
N VAL A 168 16.77 -2.57 -5.16
CA VAL A 168 15.51 -2.98 -5.78
C VAL A 168 15.77 -4.03 -6.86
N LEU A 169 16.88 -3.93 -7.59
CA LEU A 169 17.27 -4.94 -8.58
C LEU A 169 17.64 -6.27 -7.93
N SER A 170 18.41 -6.25 -6.84
CA SER A 170 18.65 -7.45 -6.03
C SER A 170 17.35 -8.05 -5.49
N PHE A 171 16.40 -7.22 -5.04
CA PHE A 171 15.10 -7.69 -4.55
C PHE A 171 14.31 -8.40 -5.66
N SER A 172 14.20 -7.78 -6.83
CA SER A 172 13.52 -8.39 -7.97
C SER A 172 14.20 -9.69 -8.39
N SER A 173 15.54 -9.73 -8.45
CA SER A 173 16.31 -10.93 -8.81
C SER A 173 16.12 -12.07 -7.81
N ASP A 174 16.24 -11.78 -6.51
CA ASP A 174 16.08 -12.76 -5.44
C ASP A 174 14.66 -13.33 -5.41
N ALA A 175 13.65 -12.44 -5.43
CA ALA A 175 12.26 -12.84 -5.38
C ALA A 175 11.83 -13.62 -6.63
N SER A 176 12.33 -13.27 -7.82
CA SER A 176 12.01 -14.01 -9.06
C SER A 176 12.46 -15.47 -8.94
N ARG A 177 13.68 -15.73 -8.47
CA ARG A 177 14.17 -17.09 -8.24
C ARG A 177 13.44 -17.77 -7.07
N ASN A 178 13.40 -17.13 -5.90
CA ASN A 178 12.98 -17.80 -4.66
C ASN A 178 11.46 -17.93 -4.49
N GLU A 179 10.69 -16.97 -4.99
CA GLU A 179 9.23 -16.92 -4.82
C GLU A 179 8.47 -17.38 -6.07
N MET A 180 9.07 -17.27 -7.26
CA MET A 180 8.43 -17.60 -8.53
C MET A 180 9.07 -18.80 -9.26
N GLY A 181 10.29 -19.21 -8.88
CA GLY A 181 11.05 -20.22 -9.62
C GLY A 181 11.39 -19.73 -11.03
N LEU A 182 11.91 -18.50 -11.13
CA LEU A 182 12.33 -17.89 -12.38
C LEU A 182 13.80 -17.45 -12.23
N THR A 183 14.72 -18.20 -12.84
CA THR A 183 16.14 -17.87 -12.75
C THR A 183 16.48 -16.69 -13.65
N ASN A 184 17.57 -16.01 -13.30
CA ASN A 184 17.95 -14.76 -13.97
C ASN A 184 19.47 -14.53 -13.89
N ARG A 185 19.95 -13.50 -14.59
CA ARG A 185 21.39 -13.22 -14.73
C ARG A 185 22.18 -13.04 -13.43
N PHE A 186 21.54 -12.71 -12.31
CA PHE A 186 22.21 -12.59 -11.00
C PHE A 186 21.94 -13.78 -10.07
N SER A 187 20.94 -14.60 -10.41
CA SER A 187 20.53 -15.81 -9.70
C SER A 187 20.26 -16.93 -10.73
N PRO A 188 21.30 -17.48 -11.38
CA PRO A 188 21.16 -18.24 -12.63
C PRO A 188 20.96 -19.76 -12.43
N ALA A 189 20.57 -20.19 -11.24
CA ALA A 189 20.38 -21.61 -10.95
C ALA A 189 19.05 -21.77 -10.23
N GLU A 190 18.35 -22.85 -10.45
CA GLU A 190 17.06 -23.09 -9.79
C GLU A 190 17.21 -23.59 -8.35
N ASN A 191 16.14 -23.50 -7.55
CA ASN A 191 16.05 -24.12 -6.23
C ASN A 191 15.66 -25.60 -6.36
N ALA A 192 16.50 -26.48 -5.81
CA ALA A 192 16.22 -27.91 -5.83
C ALA A 192 15.11 -28.27 -4.82
N PRO A 193 14.03 -28.97 -5.24
CA PRO A 193 13.01 -29.40 -4.31
C PRO A 193 13.57 -30.33 -3.24
N ASN A 194 13.41 -29.94 -1.99
CA ASN A 194 13.97 -30.55 -0.79
C ASN A 194 15.49 -30.71 -0.83
N GLY A 195 16.20 -29.79 -1.50
CA GLY A 195 17.65 -29.87 -1.72
C GLY A 195 18.10 -30.99 -2.67
N ASP A 196 17.17 -31.69 -3.34
CA ASP A 196 17.48 -32.85 -4.19
C ASP A 196 17.75 -32.43 -5.65
N ASN A 197 19.03 -32.32 -6.01
CA ASN A 197 19.46 -31.99 -7.38
C ASN A 197 19.08 -33.07 -8.42
N ALA A 198 18.95 -34.34 -8.02
CA ALA A 198 18.54 -35.38 -8.96
C ALA A 198 17.05 -35.22 -9.31
N ARG A 199 16.24 -34.83 -8.31
CA ARG A 199 14.85 -34.45 -8.51
C ARG A 199 14.71 -33.17 -9.33
N LEU A 200 15.52 -32.15 -9.04
CA LEU A 200 15.57 -30.91 -9.82
C LEU A 200 15.78 -31.20 -11.31
N ASN A 201 16.77 -32.02 -11.69
CA ASN A 201 17.05 -32.38 -13.08
C ASN A 201 15.89 -33.06 -13.83
N ILE A 202 14.90 -33.61 -13.12
CA ILE A 202 13.69 -34.21 -13.71
C ILE A 202 12.57 -33.16 -13.81
N CYS A 203 12.53 -32.25 -12.85
CA CYS A 203 11.47 -31.29 -12.63
C CYS A 203 11.65 -29.99 -13.40
N ASP A 204 12.89 -29.55 -13.55
CA ASP A 204 13.26 -28.40 -14.35
C ASP A 204 13.52 -28.83 -15.80
N THR A 205 12.64 -28.38 -16.68
CA THR A 205 12.63 -28.74 -18.10
C THR A 205 12.88 -27.56 -19.02
N VAL A 206 12.98 -26.35 -18.46
CA VAL A 206 13.28 -25.13 -19.19
C VAL A 206 14.78 -24.83 -18.99
N ALA A 207 15.38 -24.08 -19.90
CA ALA A 207 16.82 -23.85 -19.86
C ALA A 207 17.13 -22.55 -19.10
N ASP A 208 17.86 -22.67 -18.00
CA ASP A 208 18.37 -21.54 -17.25
C ASP A 208 19.36 -20.66 -18.08
N PRO A 209 19.33 -19.31 -17.94
CA PRO A 209 18.31 -18.55 -17.25
C PRO A 209 17.05 -18.28 -18.10
N GLU A 210 15.87 -18.37 -17.48
CA GLU A 210 14.60 -18.06 -18.12
C GLU A 210 14.44 -16.57 -18.43
N ASP A 211 14.92 -15.71 -17.52
CA ASP A 211 14.92 -14.27 -17.74
C ASP A 211 15.99 -13.87 -18.76
N VAL A 212 15.60 -13.89 -20.03
CA VAL A 212 16.42 -13.47 -21.16
C VAL A 212 16.25 -11.98 -21.42
N VAL A 213 17.38 -11.27 -21.50
CA VAL A 213 17.40 -9.84 -21.83
C VAL A 213 17.09 -9.59 -23.30
N ASP A 214 16.38 -8.50 -23.59
CA ASP A 214 16.11 -8.05 -24.95
C ASP A 214 17.33 -7.42 -25.64
N ALA A 215 17.15 -6.89 -26.85
CA ALA A 215 18.20 -6.23 -27.62
C ALA A 215 18.84 -5.00 -26.93
N ASN A 216 18.18 -4.44 -25.91
CA ASN A 216 18.67 -3.33 -25.10
C ASN A 216 19.29 -3.80 -23.78
N GLY A 217 19.39 -5.11 -23.55
CA GLY A 217 19.90 -5.68 -22.31
C GLY A 217 18.90 -5.62 -21.15
N VAL A 218 17.60 -5.49 -21.43
CA VAL A 218 16.54 -5.36 -20.41
C VAL A 218 15.73 -6.66 -20.33
N GLY A 219 15.74 -7.30 -19.17
CA GLY A 219 14.96 -8.51 -18.87
C GLY A 219 13.69 -8.23 -18.05
N PHE A 220 13.01 -9.29 -17.64
CA PHE A 220 11.89 -9.28 -16.71
C PHE A 220 12.26 -8.57 -15.41
N ILE A 221 13.39 -8.95 -14.77
CA ILE A 221 13.76 -8.38 -13.46
C ILE A 221 14.00 -6.86 -13.52
N ASP A 222 14.48 -6.33 -14.65
CA ASP A 222 14.68 -4.89 -14.85
C ASP A 222 13.34 -4.15 -14.92
N ARG A 223 12.37 -4.73 -15.62
CA ARG A 223 11.07 -4.10 -15.84
C ARG A 223 10.25 -4.07 -14.56
N VAL A 224 10.21 -5.15 -13.81
CA VAL A 224 9.55 -5.14 -12.50
C VAL A 224 10.31 -4.28 -11.48
N THR A 225 11.63 -4.12 -11.63
CA THR A 225 12.42 -3.15 -10.86
C THR A 225 12.01 -1.72 -11.18
N ASP A 226 11.81 -1.36 -12.45
CA ASP A 226 11.34 -0.01 -12.83
C ASP A 226 9.97 0.30 -12.24
N PHE A 227 9.03 -0.66 -12.21
CA PHE A 227 7.75 -0.47 -11.52
C PHE A 227 7.95 -0.14 -10.04
N GLN A 228 8.69 -0.97 -9.29
CA GLN A 228 8.94 -0.77 -7.86
C GLN A 228 9.75 0.50 -7.56
N ARG A 229 10.69 0.85 -8.45
CA ARG A 229 11.54 2.06 -8.35
C ARG A 229 10.71 3.33 -8.45
N TYR A 230 9.72 3.34 -9.36
CA TYR A 230 8.87 4.51 -9.59
C TYR A 230 7.52 4.48 -8.89
N LEU A 231 7.26 3.45 -8.08
CA LEU A 231 6.05 3.37 -7.26
C LEU A 231 6.11 4.39 -6.13
N ALA A 232 5.09 5.25 -6.02
CA ALA A 232 5.03 6.31 -5.03
C ALA A 232 4.85 5.76 -3.60
N PRO A 233 5.28 6.51 -2.57
CA PRO A 233 4.94 6.16 -1.19
C PRO A 233 3.43 6.29 -0.97
N PRO A 234 2.86 5.52 -0.03
CA PRO A 234 1.51 5.77 0.47
C PRO A 234 1.34 7.23 0.91
N PRO A 235 0.15 7.83 0.70
CA PRO A 235 -0.12 9.19 1.15
C PRO A 235 -0.13 9.24 2.68
N GLN A 236 0.05 10.45 3.21
CA GLN A 236 -0.14 10.74 4.63
C GLN A 236 -0.98 12.01 4.74
N THR A 237 -2.09 11.93 5.47
CA THR A 237 -2.96 13.08 5.67
C THR A 237 -3.52 13.13 7.09
N PRO A 238 -3.31 14.22 7.84
CA PRO A 238 -2.51 15.39 7.50
C PRO A 238 -1.00 15.10 7.45
N LYS A 239 -0.24 15.90 6.68
CA LYS A 239 1.17 15.61 6.35
C LYS A 239 2.14 15.86 7.52
N SER A 240 1.75 16.69 8.50
CA SER A 240 2.57 17.03 9.67
C SER A 240 1.75 17.71 10.76
N GLY A 241 2.35 17.89 11.94
CA GLY A 241 1.82 18.77 13.00
C GLY A 241 0.77 18.14 13.92
N MET A 242 0.61 16.82 13.87
CA MET A 242 -0.29 16.09 14.76
C MET A 242 0.33 15.93 16.15
N ASP A 243 -0.45 16.15 17.21
CA ASP A 243 -0.02 15.90 18.60
C ASP A 243 0.35 14.42 18.81
N GLY A 244 -0.27 13.52 18.04
CA GLY A 244 0.02 12.10 18.06
C GLY A 244 1.45 11.75 17.64
N GLU A 245 2.07 12.54 16.77
CA GLU A 245 3.48 12.37 16.37
C GLU A 245 4.40 12.73 17.55
N LEU A 246 4.08 13.78 18.31
CA LEU A 246 4.83 14.14 19.52
C LEU A 246 4.74 13.05 20.59
N LEU A 247 3.55 12.45 20.77
CA LEU A 247 3.36 11.32 21.67
C LEU A 247 4.12 10.08 21.19
N PHE A 248 4.17 9.85 19.88
CA PHE A 248 4.93 8.75 19.27
C PHE A 248 6.43 8.84 19.59
N ASP A 249 7.00 10.05 19.53
CA ASP A 249 8.38 10.32 19.96
C ASP A 249 8.52 10.14 21.47
N GLN A 250 7.59 10.69 22.26
CA GLN A 250 7.66 10.66 23.73
C GLN A 250 7.60 9.25 24.31
N VAL A 251 6.79 8.35 23.75
CA VAL A 251 6.74 6.95 24.20
C VAL A 251 7.95 6.13 23.73
N GLY A 252 8.79 6.68 22.85
CA GLY A 252 10.01 6.04 22.37
C GLY A 252 9.83 5.20 21.10
N CYS A 253 8.71 5.31 20.38
CA CYS A 253 8.55 4.60 19.10
C CYS A 253 9.57 5.07 18.05
N ALA A 254 9.89 6.36 18.04
CA ALA A 254 10.80 6.98 17.08
C ALA A 254 12.28 6.55 17.23
N LYS A 255 12.63 5.81 18.29
CA LYS A 255 13.96 5.22 18.44
C LYS A 255 14.30 4.21 17.34
N CYS A 256 13.31 3.43 16.89
CA CYS A 256 13.43 2.50 15.77
C CYS A 256 12.66 3.01 14.54
N HIS A 257 11.49 3.63 14.77
CA HIS A 257 10.67 4.19 13.70
C HIS A 257 11.04 5.63 13.37
N VAL A 258 12.31 5.86 13.02
CA VAL A 258 12.87 7.18 12.70
C VAL A 258 12.06 7.88 11.60
N SER A 259 11.65 9.11 11.88
CA SER A 259 10.61 9.79 11.10
C SER A 259 10.98 10.04 9.65
N GLN A 260 12.21 10.48 9.35
CA GLN A 260 12.57 10.96 8.03
C GLN A 260 14.01 10.67 7.58
N PHE A 261 14.20 10.66 6.27
CA PHE A 261 15.51 10.65 5.60
C PHE A 261 15.53 11.64 4.43
N THR A 262 16.73 11.95 3.96
CA THR A 262 16.91 12.66 2.68
C THR A 262 17.63 11.76 1.69
N THR A 263 17.01 11.51 0.54
CA THR A 263 17.64 10.71 -0.52
C THR A 263 18.88 11.41 -1.08
N SER A 264 19.81 10.62 -1.61
CA SER A 264 21.11 11.08 -2.09
C SER A 264 20.99 12.21 -3.12
N THR A 265 21.99 13.08 -3.15
CA THR A 265 22.14 14.14 -4.13
C THR A 265 22.95 13.69 -5.37
N ALA A 266 23.34 12.42 -5.43
CA ALA A 266 24.16 11.88 -6.52
C ALA A 266 23.48 12.07 -7.88
N SER A 267 24.18 12.68 -8.83
CA SER A 267 23.65 12.99 -10.17
C SER A 267 23.29 11.76 -11.01
N SER A 268 23.77 10.58 -10.62
CA SER A 268 23.40 9.29 -11.21
C SER A 268 21.96 8.87 -10.90
N LEU A 269 21.33 9.44 -9.86
CA LEU A 269 19.93 9.20 -9.55
C LEU A 269 19.01 10.10 -10.37
N GLU A 270 17.85 9.56 -10.71
CA GLU A 270 16.78 10.24 -11.42
C GLU A 270 16.19 11.38 -10.57
N ASN A 271 15.80 12.49 -11.21
CA ASN A 271 15.27 13.69 -10.51
C ASN A 271 14.03 13.39 -9.65
N SER A 272 13.24 12.37 -9.99
CA SER A 272 12.05 11.94 -9.26
C SER A 272 12.36 11.32 -7.90
N ILE A 273 13.55 10.76 -7.70
CA ILE A 273 13.96 10.11 -6.45
C ILE A 273 15.20 10.75 -5.79
N ARG A 274 15.89 11.65 -6.49
CA ARG A 274 17.06 12.39 -5.98
C ARG A 274 16.66 13.60 -5.13
N SER A 275 17.41 13.86 -4.05
CA SER A 275 17.22 15.02 -3.16
C SER A 275 15.78 15.17 -2.63
N LYS A 276 15.17 14.06 -2.21
CA LYS A 276 13.82 14.03 -1.66
C LYS A 276 13.88 13.83 -0.15
N THR A 277 13.13 14.64 0.59
CA THR A 277 12.83 14.33 2.00
C THR A 277 11.66 13.36 2.00
N ILE A 278 11.85 12.22 2.65
CA ILE A 278 10.86 11.15 2.76
C ILE A 278 10.63 10.81 4.22
N ARG A 279 9.42 10.35 4.57
CA ARG A 279 9.03 10.05 5.95
C ARG A 279 8.58 8.59 6.15
N PRO A 280 9.50 7.61 6.11
CA PRO A 280 9.14 6.19 6.17
C PRO A 280 8.78 5.70 7.59
N TYR A 281 9.13 6.46 8.64
CA TYR A 281 9.01 6.06 10.05
C TYR A 281 9.63 4.68 10.30
N CYS A 282 10.92 4.56 10.00
CA CYS A 282 11.67 3.31 9.97
C CYS A 282 13.14 3.65 9.82
N ASP A 283 14.02 3.08 10.64
CA ASP A 283 15.47 3.24 10.54
C ASP A 283 16.18 2.22 9.64
N PHE A 284 15.47 1.16 9.23
CA PHE A 284 15.97 0.01 8.46
C PHE A 284 17.00 -0.86 9.20
N LEU A 285 17.15 -0.68 10.50
CA LEU A 285 18.07 -1.45 11.33
C LEU A 285 17.43 -2.76 11.80
N LEU A 286 18.28 -3.70 12.19
CA LEU A 286 17.91 -4.92 12.91
C LEU A 286 17.79 -4.61 14.41
N HIS A 287 16.70 -5.09 15.02
CA HIS A 287 16.45 -4.98 16.46
C HIS A 287 16.02 -6.31 17.05
N ASP A 288 16.43 -6.59 18.29
CA ASP A 288 15.93 -7.74 19.04
C ASP A 288 14.45 -7.55 19.38
N MET A 289 13.60 -8.41 18.80
CA MET A 289 12.15 -8.38 18.96
C MET A 289 11.64 -9.28 20.09
N GLY A 290 12.53 -9.88 20.88
CA GLY A 290 12.19 -10.74 22.02
C GLY A 290 11.24 -11.87 21.63
N LEU A 291 10.05 -11.91 22.23
CA LEU A 291 9.04 -12.94 21.93
C LEU A 291 8.41 -12.80 20.54
N LEU A 292 8.57 -11.64 19.89
CA LEU A 292 8.15 -11.41 18.52
C LEU A 292 9.27 -11.75 17.51
N ALA A 293 10.36 -12.35 17.94
CA ALA A 293 11.33 -12.96 17.05
C ALA A 293 10.75 -14.16 16.31
N ASP A 294 11.27 -14.44 15.10
CA ASP A 294 10.94 -15.66 14.38
C ASP A 294 11.89 -16.83 14.70
N GLY A 295 13.04 -16.58 15.33
CA GLY A 295 13.99 -17.63 15.69
C GLY A 295 14.80 -18.15 14.49
N ILE A 296 14.90 -17.39 13.40
CA ILE A 296 15.60 -17.78 12.18
C ILE A 296 16.77 -16.83 11.95
N SER A 297 17.99 -17.32 11.79
CA SER A 297 19.10 -16.46 11.36
C SER A 297 19.11 -16.30 9.84
N ASP A 298 19.58 -15.15 9.35
CA ASP A 298 19.74 -14.87 7.92
C ASP A 298 21.02 -14.08 7.68
N GLY A 299 22.05 -14.75 7.13
CA GLY A 299 23.40 -14.20 7.06
C GLY A 299 23.90 -13.83 8.46
N ASN A 300 24.19 -12.54 8.66
CA ASN A 300 24.64 -12.03 9.95
C ASN A 300 23.48 -11.49 10.81
N ALA A 301 22.23 -11.53 10.35
CA ALA A 301 21.06 -11.25 11.18
C ALA A 301 20.77 -12.43 12.11
N GLY A 302 20.70 -12.17 13.41
CA GLY A 302 20.44 -13.15 14.45
C GLY A 302 18.99 -13.61 14.49
N GLU A 303 18.75 -14.64 15.30
CA GLU A 303 17.45 -15.30 15.46
C GLU A 303 16.38 -14.39 16.08
N ALA A 304 16.81 -13.53 17.01
CA ALA A 304 15.95 -12.58 17.71
C ALA A 304 15.64 -11.31 16.88
N GLU A 305 16.45 -11.05 15.86
CA GLU A 305 16.50 -9.75 15.20
C GLU A 305 15.53 -9.64 14.02
N MET A 306 14.79 -8.55 13.94
CA MET A 306 13.99 -8.22 12.75
C MET A 306 14.26 -6.78 12.34
N ARG A 307 14.15 -6.51 11.03
CA ARG A 307 14.24 -5.16 10.50
C ARG A 307 12.99 -4.38 10.88
N THR A 308 13.13 -3.15 11.38
CA THR A 308 12.01 -2.22 11.54
C THR A 308 11.30 -2.00 10.19
N PRO A 309 10.02 -2.35 10.00
CA PRO A 309 9.31 -2.08 8.76
C PRO A 309 8.85 -0.61 8.67
N THR A 310 8.74 -0.08 7.44
CA THR A 310 8.13 1.24 7.22
C THR A 310 6.70 1.28 7.76
N LEU A 311 6.31 2.37 8.41
CA LEU A 311 4.92 2.59 8.82
C LEU A 311 4.06 3.22 7.72
N TRP A 312 4.65 3.49 6.56
CA TRP A 312 3.91 3.84 5.35
C TRP A 312 2.78 2.85 5.08
N GLY A 313 1.56 3.40 4.96
CA GLY A 313 0.36 2.62 4.69
C GLY A 313 -0.17 1.81 5.86
N VAL A 314 0.33 1.98 7.10
CA VAL A 314 -0.08 1.16 8.25
C VAL A 314 -1.59 1.23 8.51
N ARG A 315 -2.26 2.37 8.20
CA ARG A 315 -3.74 2.53 8.24
C ARG A 315 -4.48 1.31 7.66
N ARG A 316 -3.97 0.82 6.53
CA ARG A 316 -4.64 -0.17 5.68
C ARG A 316 -4.02 -1.57 5.82
N ARG A 317 -2.98 -1.73 6.64
CA ARG A 317 -2.35 -3.04 6.85
C ARG A 317 -3.25 -3.93 7.69
N ASP A 318 -3.70 -5.01 7.07
CA ASP A 318 -4.39 -6.12 7.71
C ASP A 318 -4.02 -7.41 6.94
N PRO A 319 -3.37 -8.38 7.59
CA PRO A 319 -2.82 -8.37 8.96
C PRO A 319 -1.55 -7.49 9.16
N MET A 320 -1.17 -7.26 10.42
CA MET A 320 0.06 -6.56 10.86
C MET A 320 1.07 -7.52 11.54
N LEU A 321 2.29 -7.03 11.76
CA LEU A 321 3.48 -7.78 12.24
C LEU A 321 3.99 -8.78 11.20
N HIS A 322 5.19 -9.34 11.41
CA HIS A 322 5.81 -10.23 10.41
C HIS A 322 5.05 -11.56 10.26
N ASN A 323 4.42 -12.04 11.34
CA ASN A 323 3.71 -13.32 11.39
C ASN A 323 2.19 -13.18 11.21
N GLY A 324 1.69 -11.95 11.09
CA GLY A 324 0.26 -11.68 10.96
C GLY A 324 -0.58 -11.81 12.22
N SER A 325 0.03 -11.85 13.41
CA SER A 325 -0.72 -12.11 14.64
C SER A 325 -1.64 -10.96 15.08
N ALA A 326 -1.50 -9.76 14.49
CA ALA A 326 -2.43 -8.65 14.71
C ALA A 326 -3.31 -8.45 13.47
N ALA A 327 -4.50 -9.04 13.46
CA ALA A 327 -5.37 -9.14 12.28
C ALA A 327 -6.85 -8.81 12.59
N GLY A 328 -7.57 -8.34 11.57
CA GLY A 328 -9.00 -8.06 11.63
C GLY A 328 -9.38 -6.85 12.50
N GLY A 329 -10.69 -6.69 12.73
CA GLY A 329 -11.25 -5.62 13.57
C GLY A 329 -11.02 -4.20 13.02
N SER A 330 -11.29 -3.20 13.86
CA SER A 330 -11.00 -1.79 13.52
C SER A 330 -9.49 -1.54 13.48
N PHE A 331 -9.06 -0.53 12.73
CA PHE A 331 -7.65 -0.10 12.71
C PHE A 331 -7.10 0.11 14.13
N THR A 332 -7.83 0.84 14.98
CA THR A 332 -7.46 1.08 16.38
C THR A 332 -7.20 -0.20 17.17
N ALA A 333 -8.08 -1.20 17.05
CA ALA A 333 -7.92 -2.46 17.76
C ALA A 333 -6.68 -3.22 17.27
N ARG A 334 -6.51 -3.28 15.95
CA ARG A 334 -5.41 -3.99 15.30
C ARG A 334 -4.05 -3.35 15.57
N VAL A 335 -3.93 -2.03 15.42
CA VAL A 335 -2.67 -1.31 15.69
C VAL A 335 -2.31 -1.35 17.18
N THR A 336 -3.31 -1.31 18.08
CA THR A 336 -3.07 -1.47 19.52
C THR A 336 -2.55 -2.87 19.85
N ALA A 337 -3.10 -3.91 19.22
CA ALA A 337 -2.59 -5.28 19.36
C ALA A 337 -1.15 -5.41 18.83
N ALA A 338 -0.84 -4.77 17.70
CA ALA A 338 0.51 -4.73 17.15
C ALA A 338 1.50 -4.01 18.09
N ILE A 339 1.13 -2.86 18.64
CA ILE A 339 1.96 -2.12 19.63
C ILE A 339 2.20 -2.99 20.87
N ALA A 340 1.16 -3.64 21.40
CA ALA A 340 1.29 -4.50 22.58
C ALA A 340 2.26 -5.67 22.35
N ALA A 341 2.32 -6.22 21.14
CA ALA A 341 3.21 -7.33 20.78
C ALA A 341 4.70 -6.96 20.76
N HIS A 342 5.06 -5.68 20.82
CA HIS A 342 6.45 -5.24 20.93
C HIS A 342 7.05 -5.47 22.33
N GLY A 343 6.23 -5.84 23.32
CA GLY A 343 6.66 -6.21 24.67
C GLY A 343 6.12 -7.59 25.09
N PRO A 344 6.50 -8.08 26.29
CA PRO A 344 7.31 -7.41 27.31
C PRO A 344 8.82 -7.68 27.21
N PHE A 345 9.29 -8.34 26.15
CA PHE A 345 10.71 -8.64 25.92
C PHE A 345 11.16 -8.10 24.57
N GLY A 346 12.45 -7.77 24.45
CA GLY A 346 13.02 -7.13 23.27
C GLY A 346 13.07 -5.60 23.39
N GLU A 347 13.67 -4.96 22.40
CA GLU A 347 13.96 -3.52 22.39
C GLU A 347 12.67 -2.66 22.36
N GLY A 348 11.58 -3.20 21.82
CA GLY A 348 10.28 -2.53 21.80
C GLY A 348 9.50 -2.53 23.12
N ALA A 349 9.97 -3.27 24.15
CA ALA A 349 9.20 -3.49 25.37
C ALA A 349 8.93 -2.21 26.16
N ASN A 350 9.91 -1.31 26.24
CA ASN A 350 9.77 -0.02 26.92
C ASN A 350 8.72 0.85 26.24
N SER A 351 8.72 0.92 24.90
CA SER A 351 7.77 1.71 24.12
C SER A 351 6.35 1.14 24.20
N ALA A 352 6.20 -0.19 24.18
CA ALA A 352 4.92 -0.85 24.40
C ALA A 352 4.34 -0.55 25.79
N ALA A 353 5.17 -0.61 26.83
CA ALA A 353 4.77 -0.28 28.20
C ALA A 353 4.42 1.21 28.37
N ALA A 354 5.20 2.11 27.76
CA ALA A 354 4.94 3.54 27.77
C ALA A 354 3.61 3.88 27.07
N PHE A 355 3.34 3.29 25.90
CA PHE A 355 2.04 3.41 25.23
C PHE A 355 0.89 2.88 26.11
N ALA A 356 1.07 1.72 26.75
CA ALA A 356 0.07 1.16 27.64
C ALA A 356 -0.26 2.07 28.84
N ALA A 357 0.71 2.86 29.30
CA ALA A 357 0.56 3.80 30.41
C ALA A 357 -0.10 5.14 30.02
N LEU A 358 -0.18 5.48 28.73
CA LEU A 358 -0.86 6.69 28.26
C LEU A 358 -2.35 6.71 28.67
N SER A 359 -2.89 7.92 28.88
CA SER A 359 -4.32 8.13 29.06
C SER A 359 -5.10 7.73 27.80
N ALA A 360 -6.41 7.52 27.93
CA ALA A 360 -7.26 7.18 26.78
C ALA A 360 -7.19 8.26 25.68
N VAL A 361 -7.14 9.54 26.04
CA VAL A 361 -7.06 10.66 25.09
C VAL A 361 -5.73 10.65 24.34
N GLU A 362 -4.61 10.44 25.05
CA GLU A 362 -3.29 10.36 24.42
C GLU A 362 -3.17 9.14 23.50
N LYS A 363 -3.70 7.99 23.90
CA LYS A 363 -3.77 6.80 23.02
C LYS A 363 -4.53 7.10 21.74
N THR A 364 -5.68 7.78 21.83
CA THR A 364 -6.44 8.19 20.65
C THR A 364 -5.65 9.13 19.75
N LYS A 365 -4.92 10.11 20.31
CA LYS A 365 -4.07 11.01 19.52
C LYS A 365 -2.96 10.27 18.77
N LEU A 366 -2.23 9.39 19.46
CA LEU A 366 -1.16 8.59 18.83
C LEU A 366 -1.72 7.66 17.76
N VAL A 367 -2.84 6.97 18.04
CA VAL A 367 -3.51 6.12 17.05
C VAL A 367 -4.00 6.94 15.86
N LYS A 368 -4.56 8.13 16.04
CA LYS A 368 -4.94 9.04 14.94
C LYS A 368 -3.74 9.42 14.07
N PHE A 369 -2.57 9.64 14.67
CA PHE A 369 -1.34 9.86 13.90
C PHE A 369 -0.97 8.62 13.07
N LEU A 370 -0.97 7.41 13.64
CA LEU A 370 -0.74 6.19 12.86
C LEU A 370 -1.81 5.98 11.77
N ASP A 371 -3.06 6.37 12.04
CA ASP A 371 -4.19 6.31 11.11
C ASP A 371 -4.03 7.27 9.91
N SER A 372 -3.23 8.33 10.08
CA SER A 372 -2.87 9.27 9.01
C SER A 372 -1.90 8.65 7.99
N LEU A 373 -1.09 7.68 8.42
CA LEU A 373 -0.05 7.04 7.61
C LEU A 373 -0.69 6.02 6.63
N GLY A 374 -1.03 6.50 5.43
CA GLY A 374 -1.81 5.77 4.44
C GLY A 374 -3.22 6.33 4.23
N ARG A 375 -3.54 7.50 4.78
CA ARG A 375 -4.80 8.19 4.49
C ARG A 375 -4.63 9.07 3.24
N ALA A 376 -5.52 8.92 2.27
CA ALA A 376 -5.56 9.83 1.11
C ALA A 376 -6.21 11.16 1.52
N GLU A 377 -5.97 12.22 0.76
CA GLU A 377 -6.71 13.47 0.94
C GLU A 377 -8.15 13.29 0.48
N PHE A 378 -9.06 14.00 1.13
CA PHE A 378 -10.50 13.95 0.88
C PHE A 378 -11.23 12.61 1.09
N ASP A 379 -10.53 11.50 1.34
CA ASP A 379 -11.10 10.16 1.66
C ASP A 379 -11.60 10.11 3.12
N PHE A 380 -12.75 10.74 3.39
CA PHE A 380 -13.29 10.94 4.73
C PHE A 380 -13.75 9.63 5.36
N ASP A 381 -14.47 8.81 4.60
CA ASP A 381 -15.02 7.54 5.07
C ASP A 381 -13.98 6.41 5.06
N GLY A 382 -12.87 6.61 4.34
CA GLY A 382 -11.80 5.65 4.29
C GLY A 382 -12.14 4.46 3.41
N ASP A 383 -12.78 4.62 2.26
CA ASP A 383 -12.91 3.56 1.25
C ASP A 383 -11.86 3.65 0.12
N SER A 384 -11.11 4.77 0.05
CA SER A 384 -10.09 5.11 -0.96
C SER A 384 -10.62 5.60 -2.30
N ILE A 385 -11.89 5.93 -2.39
CA ILE A 385 -12.55 6.60 -3.50
C ILE A 385 -12.93 7.98 -2.98
N VAL A 386 -12.67 9.04 -3.75
CA VAL A 386 -13.13 10.38 -3.39
C VAL A 386 -14.43 10.61 -4.13
N ASP A 387 -15.57 10.49 -3.47
CA ASP A 387 -16.88 10.53 -4.13
C ASP A 387 -17.85 11.56 -3.52
N ILE A 388 -19.14 11.43 -3.85
CA ILE A 388 -20.15 12.39 -3.38
C ILE A 388 -20.35 12.36 -1.87
N LEU A 389 -20.09 11.22 -1.20
CA LEU A 389 -20.14 11.15 0.25
C LEU A 389 -19.02 12.00 0.88
N ASP A 390 -17.83 11.97 0.29
CA ASP A 390 -16.72 12.83 0.69
C ASP A 390 -17.00 14.31 0.41
N PHE A 391 -17.74 14.61 -0.65
CA PHE A 391 -18.17 15.97 -0.95
C PHE A 391 -19.06 16.55 0.16
N PHE A 392 -20.04 15.79 0.65
CA PHE A 392 -20.88 16.26 1.77
C PHE A 392 -20.07 16.42 3.07
N ALA A 393 -19.07 15.56 3.29
CA ALA A 393 -18.14 15.72 4.40
C ALA A 393 -17.26 16.98 4.25
N LEU A 394 -16.80 17.27 3.03
CA LEU A 394 -16.07 18.49 2.70
C LEU A 394 -16.89 19.75 3.02
N GLN A 395 -18.17 19.78 2.62
CA GLN A 395 -19.06 20.91 2.94
C GLN A 395 -19.19 21.15 4.44
N THR A 396 -19.26 20.07 5.23
CA THR A 396 -19.27 20.15 6.70
C THR A 396 -17.99 20.82 7.22
N CYS A 397 -16.84 20.51 6.61
CA CYS A 397 -15.55 21.12 6.96
C CYS A 397 -15.43 22.60 6.56
N ILE A 398 -15.97 22.97 5.41
CA ILE A 398 -16.07 24.39 4.99
C ILE A 398 -16.92 25.16 6.00
N ALA A 399 -18.06 24.61 6.41
CA ALA A 399 -18.96 25.23 7.39
C ALA A 399 -18.32 25.35 8.79
N GLN A 400 -17.46 24.40 9.17
CA GLN A 400 -16.69 24.47 10.43
C GLN A 400 -15.65 25.61 10.41
N GLY A 401 -15.13 25.96 9.25
CA GLY A 401 -14.14 27.03 9.07
C GLY A 401 -12.73 26.61 9.46
N GLN A 402 -12.31 26.93 10.69
CA GLN A 402 -10.94 26.64 11.14
C GLN A 402 -10.72 25.16 11.43
N THR A 403 -9.60 24.63 10.95
CA THR A 403 -9.11 23.28 11.21
C THR A 403 -7.65 23.31 11.67
N ASN A 404 -7.16 22.18 12.14
CA ASN A 404 -5.75 21.94 12.46
C ASN A 404 -5.46 20.44 12.33
N PRO A 405 -4.20 19.99 12.31
CA PRO A 405 -3.84 18.60 12.06
C PRO A 405 -4.46 17.54 12.99
N ASN A 406 -5.02 17.92 14.15
CA ASN A 406 -5.68 16.99 15.07
C ASN A 406 -7.19 16.83 14.82
N ASN A 407 -7.77 17.69 13.99
CA ASN A 407 -9.20 17.71 13.68
C ASN A 407 -9.49 16.84 12.47
N ASP A 408 -10.71 16.29 12.40
CA ASP A 408 -11.10 15.38 11.31
C ASP A 408 -11.11 16.10 9.94
N CYS A 409 -11.40 17.41 9.92
CA CYS A 409 -11.34 18.24 8.72
C CYS A 409 -9.92 18.53 8.19
N ALA A 410 -8.86 18.12 8.89
CA ALA A 410 -7.50 18.25 8.37
C ALA A 410 -7.26 17.43 7.09
N ILE A 411 -8.12 16.45 6.82
CA ILE A 411 -8.05 15.64 5.58
C ILE A 411 -8.41 16.44 4.32
N ALA A 412 -9.11 17.56 4.49
CA ALA A 412 -9.54 18.44 3.42
C ALA A 412 -8.77 19.78 3.38
N ASP A 413 -7.77 19.98 4.25
CA ASP A 413 -6.88 21.15 4.27
C ASP A 413 -5.56 20.76 3.59
N ILE A 414 -5.56 20.74 2.26
CA ILE A 414 -4.46 20.15 1.45
C ILE A 414 -3.19 20.99 1.50
N ASP A 415 -3.36 22.31 1.56
CA ASP A 415 -2.28 23.29 1.66
C ASP A 415 -1.82 23.55 3.11
N GLN A 416 -2.51 22.97 4.10
CA GLN A 416 -2.22 23.04 5.54
C GLN A 416 -2.19 24.48 6.08
N ASN A 417 -3.06 25.35 5.55
CA ASN A 417 -3.17 26.73 6.00
C ASN A 417 -4.12 26.89 7.22
N GLY A 418 -4.80 25.81 7.62
CA GLY A 418 -5.71 25.78 8.76
C GLY A 418 -7.17 26.15 8.44
N VAL A 419 -7.55 26.30 7.17
CA VAL A 419 -8.92 26.57 6.74
C VAL A 419 -9.23 25.84 5.43
N VAL A 420 -10.38 25.14 5.39
CA VAL A 420 -10.89 24.53 4.15
C VAL A 420 -11.62 25.59 3.35
N ASN A 421 -11.12 25.92 2.17
CA ASN A 421 -11.60 27.02 1.33
C ASN A 421 -11.61 26.65 -0.16
N SER A 422 -11.78 27.64 -1.04
CA SER A 422 -11.85 27.43 -2.49
C SER A 422 -10.64 26.72 -3.09
N ILE A 423 -9.43 26.93 -2.53
CA ILE A 423 -8.21 26.25 -3.00
C ILE A 423 -8.33 24.75 -2.77
N ASP A 424 -8.83 24.34 -1.60
CA ASP A 424 -9.04 22.94 -1.26
C ASP A 424 -10.16 22.32 -2.10
N VAL A 425 -11.25 23.06 -2.33
CA VAL A 425 -12.37 22.63 -3.19
C VAL A 425 -11.91 22.39 -4.63
N ASP A 426 -11.08 23.28 -5.19
CA ASP A 426 -10.53 23.11 -6.54
C ASP A 426 -9.64 21.84 -6.65
N LEU A 427 -8.99 21.45 -5.55
CA LEU A 427 -8.19 20.23 -5.47
C LEU A 427 -9.04 18.98 -5.19
N PHE A 428 -10.12 19.10 -4.44
CA PHE A 428 -11.12 18.05 -4.28
C PHE A 428 -11.69 17.64 -5.64
N ILE A 429 -12.08 18.61 -6.47
CA ILE A 429 -12.65 18.37 -7.80
C ILE A 429 -11.68 17.62 -8.71
N GLN A 430 -10.37 17.87 -8.58
CA GLN A 430 -9.34 17.12 -9.31
C GLN A 430 -9.18 15.68 -8.82
N ALA A 431 -9.47 15.42 -7.54
CA ALA A 431 -9.40 14.10 -6.93
C ALA A 431 -10.71 13.31 -7.06
N PHE A 432 -11.84 14.00 -7.30
CA PHE A 432 -13.16 13.42 -7.34
C PHE A 432 -13.29 12.33 -8.40
N ASN A 433 -13.80 11.19 -7.96
CA ASN A 433 -14.07 10.01 -8.75
C ASN A 433 -15.53 10.04 -9.21
N GLY A 434 -15.81 10.90 -10.19
CA GLY A 434 -17.14 11.02 -10.78
C GLY A 434 -17.15 11.97 -11.96
N GLU A 435 -18.32 12.12 -12.58
CA GLU A 435 -18.50 13.11 -13.63
C GLU A 435 -18.52 14.51 -13.02
N ILE A 436 -17.75 15.43 -13.60
CA ILE A 436 -17.71 16.83 -13.21
C ILE A 436 -18.53 17.62 -14.22
N PHE A 437 -19.57 18.29 -13.72
CA PHE A 437 -20.51 19.09 -14.52
C PHE A 437 -20.35 20.58 -14.25
N ASP A 438 -20.71 21.40 -15.23
CA ASP A 438 -20.85 22.87 -15.14
C ASP A 438 -22.16 23.21 -15.88
N CYS A 439 -23.28 23.01 -15.20
CA CYS A 439 -24.61 23.10 -15.81
C CYS A 439 -24.97 24.55 -16.17
N ASN A 440 -24.54 25.51 -15.34
CA ASN A 440 -24.81 26.93 -15.54
C ASN A 440 -23.81 27.59 -16.52
N ASN A 441 -22.83 26.83 -17.05
CA ASN A 441 -21.79 27.24 -17.98
C ASN A 441 -21.00 28.47 -17.51
N ASN A 442 -20.79 28.61 -16.20
CA ASN A 442 -20.08 29.76 -15.64
C ASN A 442 -18.55 29.55 -15.62
N GLY A 443 -18.07 28.38 -16.07
CA GLY A 443 -16.66 28.00 -16.11
C GLY A 443 -16.15 27.33 -14.83
N PHE A 444 -17.03 27.07 -13.85
CA PHE A 444 -16.75 26.36 -12.61
C PHE A 444 -17.62 25.12 -12.51
N ALA A 445 -17.08 24.08 -11.85
CA ALA A 445 -17.87 22.88 -11.63
C ALA A 445 -19.00 23.12 -10.63
N ASP A 446 -20.12 22.45 -10.83
CA ASP A 446 -21.31 22.45 -9.98
C ASP A 446 -20.98 22.19 -8.51
N LEU A 447 -20.17 21.16 -8.22
CA LEU A 447 -19.68 20.85 -6.88
C LEU A 447 -18.93 22.03 -6.24
N ARG A 448 -18.21 22.82 -7.04
CA ARG A 448 -17.52 24.02 -6.55
C ARG A 448 -18.52 25.09 -6.12
N ASP A 449 -19.50 25.34 -6.97
CA ASP A 449 -20.50 26.37 -6.73
C ASP A 449 -21.35 26.03 -5.49
N ILE A 450 -21.72 24.76 -5.34
CA ILE A 450 -22.41 24.24 -4.17
C ILE A 450 -21.52 24.36 -2.91
N ALA A 451 -20.26 23.91 -2.97
CA ALA A 451 -19.35 23.94 -1.81
C ALA A 451 -19.07 25.37 -1.33
N LEU A 452 -19.01 26.34 -2.23
CA LEU A 452 -18.75 27.75 -1.90
C LEU A 452 -20.02 28.57 -1.65
N GLY A 453 -21.21 27.94 -1.72
CA GLY A 453 -22.49 28.59 -1.50
C GLY A 453 -22.88 29.61 -2.59
N VAL A 454 -22.31 29.48 -3.79
CA VAL A 454 -22.72 30.23 -4.98
C VAL A 454 -24.06 29.70 -5.48
N SER A 455 -24.23 28.38 -5.46
CA SER A 455 -25.43 27.65 -5.84
C SER A 455 -26.04 26.94 -4.64
N GLN A 456 -27.35 26.73 -4.66
CA GLN A 456 -28.04 25.92 -3.65
C GLN A 456 -28.17 24.48 -4.13
N ASP A 457 -28.09 23.52 -3.22
CA ASP A 457 -28.36 22.11 -3.46
C ASP A 457 -29.30 21.64 -2.35
N GLY A 458 -30.61 21.84 -2.56
CA GLY A 458 -31.63 21.65 -1.53
C GLY A 458 -31.93 20.18 -1.25
N ASN A 459 -31.67 19.30 -2.21
CA ASN A 459 -31.89 17.85 -2.12
C ASN A 459 -30.61 17.05 -1.79
N ASN A 460 -29.44 17.70 -1.76
CA ASN A 460 -28.12 17.10 -1.56
C ASN A 460 -27.84 15.99 -2.57
N ASP A 461 -28.04 16.27 -3.86
CA ASP A 461 -27.68 15.34 -4.95
C ASP A 461 -26.38 15.73 -5.68
N GLY A 462 -25.74 16.83 -5.27
CA GLY A 462 -24.52 17.35 -5.88
C GLY A 462 -24.76 18.18 -7.14
N ILE A 463 -26.02 18.52 -7.46
CA ILE A 463 -26.42 19.32 -8.60
C ILE A 463 -27.10 20.62 -8.11
N PRO A 464 -26.73 21.79 -8.65
CA PRO A 464 -27.39 23.05 -8.31
C PRO A 464 -28.90 23.03 -8.55
N ASP A 465 -29.69 23.59 -7.63
CA ASP A 465 -31.14 23.71 -7.72
C ASP A 465 -31.56 24.48 -8.99
N GLU A 466 -30.82 25.52 -9.38
CA GLU A 466 -31.05 26.24 -10.64
C GLU A 466 -30.83 25.38 -11.89
N CYS A 467 -30.07 24.30 -11.74
CA CYS A 467 -29.84 23.30 -12.76
C CYS A 467 -30.79 22.11 -12.67
N GLY A 468 -31.66 22.09 -11.65
CA GLY A 468 -32.78 21.17 -11.49
C GLY A 468 -33.80 21.19 -12.64
N ASN A 469 -33.61 22.08 -13.63
CA ASN A 469 -34.36 22.08 -14.89
C ASN A 469 -33.48 22.04 -16.16
N GLU A 470 -32.14 22.11 -16.09
CA GLU A 470 -31.26 22.28 -17.27
C GLU A 470 -30.04 21.33 -17.34
N SER A 471 -30.13 20.15 -16.73
CA SER A 471 -29.15 19.07 -16.93
C SER A 471 -29.80 17.77 -17.38
N GLY A 472 -30.29 17.67 -18.62
CA GLY A 472 -30.59 16.37 -19.26
C GLY A 472 -31.58 15.44 -18.54
N SER A 473 -32.31 15.92 -17.53
CA SER A 473 -33.39 15.19 -16.88
C SER A 473 -34.60 15.22 -17.80
N CYS A 474 -34.79 14.15 -18.56
CA CYS A 474 -36.13 13.78 -18.97
C CYS A 474 -36.97 13.64 -17.71
N GLN A 475 -37.81 14.63 -17.41
CA GLN A 475 -38.84 14.48 -16.39
C GLN A 475 -39.70 13.22 -16.66
N ALA A 476 -39.76 12.80 -17.92
CA ALA A 476 -40.42 11.60 -18.41
C ALA A 476 -39.63 10.28 -18.26
N ASP A 477 -38.40 10.29 -17.73
CA ASP A 477 -37.52 9.12 -17.53
C ASP A 477 -37.25 8.86 -16.03
N PRO A 478 -38.25 8.39 -15.28
CA PRO A 478 -38.06 7.96 -13.89
C PRO A 478 -37.21 6.69 -13.76
N SER A 479 -36.89 5.99 -14.86
CA SER A 479 -35.99 4.84 -14.86
C SER A 479 -34.50 5.25 -14.82
N GLY A 480 -34.19 6.46 -15.29
CA GLY A 480 -32.84 7.03 -15.34
C GLY A 480 -31.97 6.43 -16.46
N ASP A 481 -32.56 5.78 -17.46
CA ASP A 481 -31.85 5.10 -18.56
C ASP A 481 -31.62 5.98 -19.81
N ARG A 482 -32.02 7.26 -19.72
CA ARG A 482 -32.01 8.27 -20.78
C ARG A 482 -32.91 7.94 -21.98
N LEU A 483 -33.89 7.06 -21.82
CA LEU A 483 -34.82 6.66 -22.87
C LEU A 483 -36.25 6.51 -22.34
N VAL A 484 -37.12 7.49 -22.61
CA VAL A 484 -38.55 7.40 -22.26
C VAL A 484 -39.25 6.34 -23.09
N ASN A 485 -39.59 5.23 -22.45
CA ASN A 485 -40.16 4.06 -23.11
C ASN A 485 -41.20 3.34 -22.24
N GLY A 486 -41.50 2.08 -22.59
CA GLY A 486 -42.49 1.26 -21.89
C GLY A 486 -42.13 0.97 -20.42
N VAL A 487 -40.85 1.06 -20.04
CA VAL A 487 -40.39 0.91 -18.65
C VAL A 487 -40.87 2.08 -17.79
N ASP A 488 -40.70 3.31 -18.27
CA ASP A 488 -41.15 4.53 -17.60
C ASP A 488 -42.66 4.57 -17.45
N LEU A 489 -43.37 4.19 -18.51
CA LEU A 489 -44.82 4.06 -18.48
C LEU A 489 -45.27 3.03 -17.43
N ALA A 490 -44.55 1.92 -17.30
CA ALA A 490 -44.85 0.91 -16.27
C ALA A 490 -44.63 1.45 -14.86
N ILE A 491 -43.60 2.30 -14.65
CA ILE A 491 -43.36 2.97 -13.37
C ILE A 491 -44.56 3.86 -13.01
N ILE A 492 -45.05 4.69 -13.93
CA ILE A 492 -46.24 5.54 -13.70
C ILE A 492 -47.49 4.71 -13.39
N LEU A 493 -47.77 3.68 -14.19
CA LEU A 493 -48.95 2.84 -14.00
C LEU A 493 -48.89 2.04 -12.69
N SER A 494 -47.70 1.64 -12.26
CA SER A 494 -47.50 0.90 -11.01
C SER A 494 -47.68 1.79 -9.77
N GLY A 495 -47.37 3.08 -9.89
CA GLY A 495 -47.44 4.06 -8.81
C GLY A 495 -48.73 4.88 -8.77
N TRP A 496 -49.74 4.54 -9.57
CA TRP A 496 -50.98 5.31 -9.70
C TRP A 496 -51.67 5.61 -8.35
N ALA A 497 -52.05 6.86 -8.15
CA ALA A 497 -52.57 7.43 -6.90
C ALA A 497 -51.60 7.35 -5.69
N GLY A 498 -50.32 7.05 -5.93
CA GLY A 498 -49.24 7.03 -4.95
C GLY A 498 -48.38 8.30 -5.01
N LYS A 499 -47.25 8.25 -4.31
CA LYS A 499 -46.20 9.27 -4.30
C LYS A 499 -44.84 8.60 -4.53
N GLY A 500 -43.85 9.33 -5.03
CA GLY A 500 -42.49 8.83 -5.26
C GLY A 500 -42.07 9.00 -6.72
N LEU A 501 -41.27 8.08 -7.27
CA LEU A 501 -40.72 8.17 -8.63
C LEU A 501 -41.78 8.26 -9.75
N SER A 502 -43.04 7.98 -9.45
CA SER A 502 -44.16 8.07 -10.39
C SER A 502 -44.91 9.41 -10.34
N ASP A 503 -44.64 10.28 -9.36
CA ASP A 503 -45.21 11.62 -9.21
C ASP A 503 -44.22 12.63 -9.82
N LEU A 504 -44.27 12.74 -11.15
CA LEU A 504 -43.31 13.48 -11.95
C LEU A 504 -43.55 14.98 -11.87
N ASP A 505 -44.79 15.42 -11.65
CA ASP A 505 -45.12 16.84 -11.48
C ASP A 505 -45.05 17.33 -10.02
N ASN A 506 -44.71 16.43 -9.09
CA ASN A 506 -44.62 16.67 -7.64
C ASN A 506 -45.92 17.24 -7.04
N SER A 507 -47.08 16.89 -7.61
CA SER A 507 -48.38 17.29 -7.09
C SER A 507 -48.77 16.55 -5.80
N GLY A 508 -48.01 15.51 -5.43
CA GLY A 508 -48.26 14.64 -4.29
C GLY A 508 -49.16 13.44 -4.64
N VAL A 509 -49.51 13.26 -5.91
CA VAL A 509 -50.34 12.17 -6.41
C VAL A 509 -49.97 11.82 -7.85
N THR A 510 -49.65 10.54 -8.11
CA THR A 510 -49.52 10.07 -9.49
C THR A 510 -50.89 9.96 -10.17
N ASP A 511 -51.14 10.76 -11.19
CA ASP A 511 -52.39 10.77 -11.95
C ASP A 511 -52.21 10.94 -13.48
N GLY A 512 -53.26 11.41 -14.15
CA GLY A 512 -53.27 11.60 -15.60
C GLY A 512 -52.25 12.63 -16.09
N ILE A 513 -51.77 13.54 -15.24
CA ILE A 513 -50.76 14.54 -15.59
C ILE A 513 -49.38 13.88 -15.70
N ASP A 514 -49.00 13.01 -14.78
CA ASP A 514 -47.73 12.26 -14.83
C ASP A 514 -47.68 11.32 -16.05
N LEU A 515 -48.80 10.67 -16.35
CA LEU A 515 -48.94 9.88 -17.56
C LEU A 515 -48.76 10.72 -18.82
N ALA A 516 -49.32 11.94 -18.84
CA ALA A 516 -49.16 12.86 -19.96
C ALA A 516 -47.70 13.30 -20.12
N ILE A 517 -46.97 13.51 -19.02
CA ILE A 517 -45.53 13.84 -19.03
C ILE A 517 -44.74 12.72 -19.72
N VAL A 518 -44.91 11.45 -19.30
CA VAL A 518 -44.23 10.31 -19.95
C VAL A 518 -44.60 10.16 -21.43
N LEU A 519 -45.88 10.25 -21.77
CA LEU A 519 -46.31 10.11 -23.16
C LEU A 519 -45.83 11.26 -24.05
N SER A 520 -45.68 12.46 -23.50
CA SER A 520 -45.17 13.63 -24.23
C SER A 520 -43.67 13.59 -24.46
N GLY A 521 -42.92 12.93 -23.58
CA GLY A 521 -41.47 12.79 -23.63
C GLY A 521 -40.96 11.56 -24.38
N TRP A 522 -41.84 10.78 -25.02
CA TRP A 522 -41.50 9.47 -25.60
C TRP A 522 -40.32 9.51 -26.58
N GLY A 523 -39.25 8.77 -26.28
CA GLY A 523 -38.03 8.76 -27.08
C GLY A 523 -36.76 8.98 -26.25
N ALA A 524 -35.64 9.22 -26.95
CA ALA A 524 -34.36 9.49 -26.29
C ALA A 524 -34.38 10.87 -25.62
N CYS A 525 -33.81 10.94 -24.42
CA CYS A 525 -33.66 12.18 -23.68
C CYS A 525 -32.51 13.01 -24.26
N PRO A 526 -32.65 14.35 -24.38
CA PRO A 526 -31.64 15.22 -24.97
C PRO A 526 -30.30 15.21 -24.24
#